data_AF-A0A6A0IIW3-F1
#
_entry.id   AF-A0A6A0IIW3-F1
#
_cell.length_a   1.000
_cell.length_b   1.000
_cell.length_c   1.000
_cell.angle_alpha   90.00
_cell.angle_beta   90.00
_cell.angle_gamma   90.00
#
_symmetry.space_group_name_H-M   'P 1'
#
loop_
_entity.id
_entity.type
_entity.pdbx_description
1 polymer ?
#
loop_
_entity_poly.entity_id
_entity_poly.type
_entity_poly.pdbx_seq_one_letter_code
_entity_poly.pdbx_strand_id
1 'polypeptide(L)' 'MPRSHGRKPVPAFSSEDEERAFWAAHDSTEYVDWKSGRRRAFPNLRRGKGGGRRDVGRSSTTTSR' A
#
# COMPACT_ATOMS: atom_id res chain seq x y z
N MET A 1 15.03 -5.14 4.02
CA MET A 1 15.69 -4.19 4.93
C MET A 1 15.19 -4.43 6.35
N PRO A 2 15.98 -4.95 7.30
CA PRO A 2 15.65 -4.78 8.70
C PRO A 2 16.81 -4.10 9.42
N ARG A 3 16.74 -2.78 9.55
CA ARG A 3 17.51 -2.09 10.58
C ARG A 3 16.70 -2.20 11.87
N SER A 4 17.07 -3.12 12.76
CA SER A 4 16.43 -3.30 14.07
C SER A 4 16.75 -2.12 14.99
N HIS A 5 15.93 -1.07 14.93
CA HIS A 5 15.90 -0.01 15.92
C HIS A 5 14.52 -0.05 16.60
N GLY A 6 14.49 0.12 17.92
CA GLY A 6 13.23 0.25 18.65
C GLY A 6 12.42 1.42 18.09
N ARG A 7 11.08 1.29 18.08
CA ARG A 7 10.22 2.37 17.56
C ARG A 7 10.21 3.55 18.50
N LYS A 8 10.21 4.74 17.91
CA LYS A 8 10.02 6.00 18.63
C LYS A 8 8.56 6.09 19.10
N PRO A 9 8.31 6.71 20.28
CA PRO A 9 6.94 6.98 20.72
C PRO A 9 6.25 7.93 19.74
N VAL A 10 4.96 7.69 19.49
CA VAL A 10 4.13 8.61 18.70
C VAL A 10 3.85 9.87 19.54
N PRO A 11 4.10 11.08 19.01
CA PRO A 11 3.79 12.31 19.73
C PRO A 11 2.29 12.47 19.99
N ALA A 12 1.93 13.24 21.02
CA ALA A 12 0.55 13.69 21.21
C ALA A 12 0.30 14.90 20.32
N PHE A 13 -0.77 14.87 19.52
CA PHE A 13 -1.17 15.98 18.66
C PHE A 13 -2.42 16.65 19.22
N SER A 14 -2.49 17.98 19.10
CA SER A 14 -3.64 18.77 19.54
C SER A 14 -4.72 18.89 18.46
N SER A 15 -4.35 18.70 17.19
CA SER A 15 -5.23 18.80 16.02
C SER A 15 -4.83 17.85 14.89
N GLU A 16 -5.77 17.56 13.99
CA GLU A 16 -5.51 16.72 12.81
C GLU A 16 -4.49 17.38 11.85
N ASP A 17 -4.52 18.71 11.71
CA ASP A 17 -3.58 19.43 10.84
C ASP A 17 -2.14 19.30 11.34
N GLU A 18 -1.94 19.33 12.66
CA GLU A 18 -0.64 19.13 13.29
C GLU A 18 -0.12 17.71 13.07
N GLU A 19 -0.99 16.71 13.23
CA GLU A 19 -0.67 15.31 12.92
C GLU A 19 -0.31 15.13 11.44
N ARG A 20 -1.09 15.72 10.52
CA ARG A 20 -0.84 15.64 9.08
C ARG A 20 0.49 16.28 8.69
N ALA A 21 0.80 17.44 9.24
CA ALA A 21 2.07 18.13 9.01
C ALA A 21 3.26 17.29 9.52
N PHE A 22 3.11 16.63 10.68
CA PHE A 22 4.12 15.72 11.20
C PHE A 22 4.35 14.53 10.27
N TRP A 23 3.30 13.79 9.89
CA TRP A 23 3.43 12.61 9.03
C TRP A 23 3.87 12.93 7.60
N ALA A 24 3.62 14.15 7.10
CA ALA A 24 4.15 14.59 5.82
C ALA A 24 5.68 14.73 5.82
N ALA A 25 6.28 15.02 6.98
CA ALA A 25 7.72 15.27 7.11
C ALA A 25 8.52 14.09 7.72
N HIS A 26 7.86 13.13 8.36
CA HIS A 26 8.51 12.05 9.11
C HIS A 26 8.26 10.66 8.50
N ASP A 27 9.26 9.79 8.58
CA ASP A 27 9.12 8.39 8.15
C ASP A 27 8.32 7.58 9.18
N SER A 28 7.11 7.15 8.79
CA SER A 28 6.22 6.34 9.62
C SER A 28 6.81 4.99 10.05
N THR A 29 7.82 4.47 9.34
CA THR A 29 8.45 3.19 9.68
C THR A 29 9.25 3.24 10.97
N GLU A 30 9.62 4.43 11.44
CA GLU A 30 10.31 4.63 12.73
C GLU A 30 9.35 4.59 13.94
N TYR A 31 8.05 4.77 13.70
CA TYR A 31 7.03 4.89 14.76
C TYR A 31 6.07 3.69 14.79
N VAL A 32 5.77 3.09 13.65
CA VAL A 32 4.74 2.03 13.52
C VAL A 32 5.34 0.62 13.47
N ASP A 33 4.72 -0.31 14.20
CA ASP A 33 5.06 -1.74 14.12
C ASP A 33 4.46 -2.41 12.89
N TRP A 34 5.19 -2.35 11.77
CA TRP A 34 4.80 -3.08 10.57
C TRP A 34 5.02 -4.60 10.65
N LYS A 35 5.82 -5.09 11.61
CA LYS A 35 6.07 -6.52 11.81
C LYS A 35 4.89 -7.22 12.50
N SER A 36 4.16 -6.52 13.35
CA SER A 36 2.92 -7.01 13.96
C SER A 36 1.71 -6.90 13.04
N GLY A 37 1.82 -6.14 11.94
CA GLY A 37 0.80 -6.00 10.92
C GLY A 37 0.38 -7.35 10.32
N ARG A 38 -0.93 -7.61 10.29
CA ARG A 38 -1.52 -8.81 9.68
C ARG A 38 -2.27 -8.45 8.41
N ARG A 39 -2.12 -9.26 7.36
CA ARG A 39 -2.95 -9.14 6.15
C ARG A 39 -4.41 -9.38 6.52
N ARG A 40 -5.28 -8.44 6.18
CA ARG A 40 -6.74 -8.53 6.36
C ARG A 40 -7.42 -8.53 5.00
N ALA A 41 -8.46 -9.35 4.86
CA ALA A 41 -9.35 -9.29 3.71
C ALA A 41 -10.38 -8.17 3.94
N PHE A 42 -10.70 -7.42 2.90
CA PHE A 42 -11.74 -6.39 2.92
C PHE A 42 -12.92 -6.85 2.06
N PRO A 43 -13.77 -7.78 2.55
CA PRO A 43 -14.79 -8.44 1.72
C PRO A 43 -15.82 -7.48 1.14
N ASN A 44 -16.11 -6.39 1.85
CA ASN A 44 -17.10 -5.39 1.45
C ASN A 44 -16.50 -4.20 0.68
N LEU A 45 -15.17 -4.12 0.58
CA LEU A 45 -14.51 -3.06 -0.16
C LEU A 45 -14.52 -3.40 -1.64
N ARG A 46 -15.41 -2.74 -2.38
CA ARG A 46 -15.45 -2.86 -3.85
C ARG A 46 -14.15 -2.27 -4.39
N ARG A 47 -13.31 -3.11 -5.00
CA ARG A 47 -12.24 -2.63 -5.86
C ARG A 47 -12.88 -1.82 -6.99
N GLY A 48 -12.37 -0.62 -7.26
CA GLY A 48 -12.86 0.24 -8.34
C GLY A 48 -12.98 -0.56 -9.64
N LYS A 49 -14.04 -0.27 -10.43
CA LYS A 49 -14.36 -1.01 -11.67
C LYS A 49 -13.11 -1.19 -12.53
N GLY A 50 -12.62 -2.43 -12.61
CA GLY A 50 -11.59 -2.80 -13.57
C GLY A 50 -12.20 -2.68 -14.96
N GLY A 51 -11.70 -1.74 -15.77
CA GLY A 51 -11.98 -1.72 -17.20
C GLY A 51 -11.57 -3.08 -17.76
N GLY A 52 -12.53 -3.80 -18.34
CA GLY A 52 -12.28 -5.09 -18.98
C GLY A 52 -11.15 -4.93 -19.98
N ARG A 53 -10.11 -5.77 -19.83
CA ARG A 53 -9.12 -5.96 -20.89
C ARG A 53 -9.92 -6.40 -22.11
N ARG A 54 -9.99 -5.54 -23.12
CA ARG A 54 -10.47 -5.94 -24.45
C ARG A 54 -9.35 -6.80 -25.01
N ASP A 55 -9.57 -8.11 -25.01
CA ASP A 55 -8.72 -9.07 -25.68
C ASP A 55 -8.88 -8.80 -27.18
N VAL A 56 -7.97 -7.99 -27.73
CA VAL A 56 -7.83 -7.88 -29.17
C VAL A 56 -7.21 -9.20 -29.63
N GLY A 57 -8.06 -10.07 -30.18
CA GLY A 57 -7.64 -11.34 -30.76
C GLY A 57 -6.53 -11.13 -31.78
N ARG A 58 -5.38 -11.76 -31.55
CA ARG A 58 -4.31 -11.85 -32.54
C ARG A 58 -4.42 -13.20 -33.25
N SER A 59 -4.96 -13.14 -34.45
CA SER A 59 -5.06 -14.21 -35.43
C SER A 59 -3.68 -14.76 -35.83
N SER A 60 -3.57 -16.08 -35.76
CA SER A 60 -2.86 -17.01 -36.67
C SER A 60 -1.86 -16.46 -37.69
N THR A 61 -0.61 -16.93 -37.63
CA THR A 61 0.13 -17.42 -38.82
C THR A 61 1.07 -18.57 -38.45
N THR A 62 0.72 -19.74 -38.96
CA THR A 62 1.49 -20.99 -39.03
C THR A 62 2.84 -20.79 -39.72
N THR A 63 3.94 -21.14 -39.05
CA THR A 63 5.25 -21.35 -39.69
C THR A 63 5.42 -22.85 -39.91
N SER A 64 5.20 -23.30 -41.15
CA SER A 64 5.47 -24.67 -41.56
C SER A 64 6.98 -24.87 -41.70
N ARG A 65 7.46 -26.00 -41.17
CA ARG A 65 8.82 -26.53 -41.34
C ARG A 65 8.93 -27.29 -42.66
#